data_AF-A0AAJ0BAX7-F1
#
_entry.id   AF-A0AAJ0BAX7-F1
#
_cell.length_a   1.000
_cell.length_b   1.000
_cell.length_c   1.000
_cell.angle_alpha   90.00
_cell.angle_beta   90.00
_cell.angle_gamma   90.00
#
_symmetry.space_group_name_H-M   'P 1'
#
loop_
_entity.id
_entity.type
_entity.pdbx_description
1 polymer ?
#
loop_
_entity_poly.entity_id
_entity_poly.type
_entity_poly.pdbx_seq_one_letter_code
_entity_poly.pdbx_strand_id
1 'polypeptide(L)'
;MLLSRLLASAALLALGGAWVVPQGEPKETTILDEREEELRKQRDALSELVASYSKTCKELKIDSWLMHSSLLGWWYNKQVLPWEKTIHVQVFEPDLAFLARNYNMTVFHRRRGRDYLLYVNPEYANWERTDTSGAADARWIDMESGMSIDIMAVRYRRGSEDEDETAMSCRNGYEIKDTQIIPLRKTWFEGFAVQIPYRYRELLHEEFGDETLWHPGTGNDEYRFNDQMMSWDLKSK
;
A
#
# COMPACT_ATOMS: atom_id res chain seq x y z
N MET A 1 68.54 21.82 -27.20
CA MET A 1 67.41 20.86 -27.07
C MET A 1 66.21 21.52 -27.79
N LEU A 2 66.17 21.51 -29.13
CA LEU A 2 65.63 20.47 -30.04
C LEU A 2 64.12 20.23 -29.82
N LEU A 3 63.29 20.84 -30.69
CA LEU A 3 62.35 20.22 -31.65
C LEU A 3 60.93 20.08 -31.04
N SER A 4 59.80 20.25 -31.73
CA SER A 4 59.51 20.38 -33.15
C SER A 4 58.03 20.76 -33.35
N ARG A 5 57.75 21.33 -34.52
CA ARG A 5 56.45 21.65 -35.13
C ARG A 5 55.47 20.46 -35.17
N LEU A 6 54.17 20.73 -35.23
CA LEU A 6 53.29 20.19 -36.28
C LEU A 6 51.95 20.94 -36.33
N LEU A 7 51.76 21.65 -37.44
CA LEU A 7 50.47 22.05 -37.99
C LEU A 7 49.76 20.79 -38.49
N ALA A 8 48.45 20.68 -38.23
CA ALA A 8 47.58 19.83 -39.02
C ALA A 8 46.25 20.57 -39.27
N SER A 9 46.10 21.05 -40.49
CA SER A 9 44.80 21.32 -41.11
C SER A 9 43.94 20.08 -41.04
N ALA A 10 42.67 20.23 -40.68
CA ALA A 10 41.63 19.28 -41.02
C ALA A 10 40.44 20.01 -41.63
N ALA A 11 40.12 19.58 -42.84
CA ALA A 11 39.19 20.13 -43.79
C ALA A 11 37.75 20.32 -43.26
N LEU A 12 37.13 21.40 -43.75
CA LEU A 12 35.68 21.48 -43.95
C LEU A 12 35.24 20.29 -44.83
N LEU A 13 34.35 19.45 -44.31
CA LEU A 13 33.46 18.62 -45.10
C LEU A 13 32.04 18.81 -44.55
N ALA A 14 31.26 19.60 -45.28
CA ALA A 14 29.82 19.69 -45.11
C ALA A 14 29.18 18.44 -45.72
N LEU A 15 28.59 17.58 -44.89
CA LEU A 15 27.59 16.60 -45.30
C LEU A 15 26.46 16.61 -44.27
N GLY A 16 25.24 16.79 -44.75
CA GLY A 16 24.04 17.07 -43.96
C GLY A 16 23.75 16.02 -42.89
N GLY A 17 23.88 16.43 -41.64
CA GLY A 17 23.22 15.79 -40.50
C GLY A 17 22.22 16.78 -39.93
N ALA A 18 20.95 16.37 -39.81
CA ALA A 18 20.01 17.09 -38.97
C ALA A 18 20.63 17.17 -37.58
N TRP A 19 20.89 18.38 -37.09
CA TRP A 19 21.29 18.61 -35.72
C TRP A 19 20.13 18.18 -34.83
N VAL A 20 20.23 16.98 -34.25
CA VAL A 20 19.42 16.64 -33.09
C VAL A 20 19.92 17.55 -31.98
N VAL A 21 19.17 18.63 -31.74
CA VAL A 21 19.38 19.46 -30.54
C VAL A 21 19.21 18.51 -29.36
N PRO A 22 20.23 18.30 -28.51
CA PRO A 22 20.05 17.54 -27.29
C PRO A 22 18.93 18.22 -26.52
N GLN A 23 17.82 17.52 -26.30
CA GLN A 23 16.84 17.95 -25.31
C GLN A 23 17.63 18.08 -24.01
N GLY A 24 17.81 19.32 -23.54
CA GLY A 24 18.51 19.57 -22.29
C GLY A 24 17.83 18.77 -21.19
N GLU A 25 18.62 18.23 -20.26
CA GLU A 25 18.05 17.53 -19.10
C GLU A 25 16.97 18.42 -18.46
N PRO A 26 15.80 17.84 -18.12
CA PRO A 26 14.72 18.60 -17.51
C PRO A 26 15.25 19.29 -16.25
N LYS A 27 14.83 20.55 -16.05
CA LYS A 27 15.21 21.30 -14.85
C LYS A 27 14.68 20.58 -13.62
N GLU A 28 15.47 20.56 -12.56
CA GLU A 28 15.15 19.87 -11.30
C GLU A 28 13.78 20.27 -10.71
N THR A 29 13.41 21.55 -10.82
CA THR A 29 12.07 22.03 -10.42
C THR A 29 10.94 21.33 -11.19
N THR A 30 11.12 21.11 -12.49
CA THR A 30 10.12 20.43 -13.34
C THR A 30 9.97 18.96 -12.94
N ILE A 31 11.06 18.30 -12.55
CA ILE A 31 11.04 16.90 -12.08
C ILE A 31 10.30 16.79 -10.75
N LEU A 32 10.51 17.72 -9.82
CA LEU A 32 9.82 17.75 -8.54
C LEU A 32 8.32 17.98 -8.72
N ASP A 33 7.93 18.94 -9.57
CA ASP A 33 6.51 19.22 -9.87
C ASP A 33 5.81 18.00 -10.48
N GLU A 34 6.47 17.28 -11.41
CA GLU A 34 5.94 16.05 -12.01
C GLU A 34 5.80 14.92 -10.98
N ARG A 35 6.75 14.80 -10.05
CA ARG A 35 6.72 13.80 -8.98
C ARG A 35 5.59 14.09 -7.99
N GLU A 36 5.42 15.34 -7.58
CA GLU A 36 4.31 15.74 -6.70
C GLU A 36 2.95 15.53 -7.35
N GLU A 37 2.83 15.82 -8.65
CA GLU A 37 1.65 15.54 -9.45
C GLU A 37 1.30 14.04 -9.45
N GLU A 38 2.31 13.19 -9.67
CA GLU A 38 2.15 11.74 -9.65
C GLU A 38 1.71 11.25 -8.27
N LEU A 39 2.37 11.69 -7.20
CA LEU A 39 2.01 11.34 -5.82
C LEU A 39 0.57 11.76 -5.49
N ARG A 40 0.13 12.92 -5.99
CA ARG A 40 -1.25 13.38 -5.80
C ARG A 40 -2.25 12.47 -6.51
N LYS A 41 -2.00 12.11 -7.77
CA LYS A 41 -2.85 11.18 -8.53
C LYS A 41 -2.93 9.80 -7.88
N GLN A 42 -1.78 9.30 -7.41
CA GLN A 42 -1.67 8.05 -6.68
C GLN A 42 -2.55 8.08 -5.44
N ARG A 43 -2.46 9.16 -4.66
CA ARG A 43 -3.26 9.34 -3.46
C ARG A 43 -4.75 9.47 -3.73
N ASP A 44 -5.14 10.19 -4.78
CA ASP A 44 -6.54 10.29 -5.19
C ASP A 44 -7.11 8.91 -5.56
N ALA A 45 -6.33 8.08 -6.26
CA ALA A 45 -6.72 6.71 -6.59
C ALA A 45 -6.86 5.82 -5.35
N LEU A 46 -5.92 5.90 -4.40
CA LEU A 46 -5.99 5.18 -3.13
C LEU A 46 -7.20 5.61 -2.28
N SER A 47 -7.51 6.90 -2.27
CA SER A 47 -8.67 7.43 -1.55
C SER A 47 -9.99 6.87 -2.11
N GLU A 48 -10.14 6.85 -3.45
CA GLU A 48 -11.30 6.24 -4.12
C GLU A 48 -11.35 4.71 -3.95
N LEU A 49 -10.20 4.05 -3.85
CA LEU A 49 -10.11 2.62 -3.48
C LEU A 49 -10.70 2.36 -2.09
N VAL A 50 -10.28 3.13 -1.07
CA VAL A 50 -10.85 3.03 0.29
C VAL A 50 -12.35 3.27 0.24
N ALA A 51 -12.79 4.33 -0.45
CA ALA A 51 -14.20 4.69 -0.56
C ALA A 51 -15.05 3.56 -1.15
N SER A 52 -14.59 3.00 -2.28
CA SER A 52 -15.30 1.96 -3.01
C SER A 52 -15.36 0.65 -2.22
N TYR A 53 -14.24 0.25 -1.61
CA TYR A 53 -14.14 -0.95 -0.78
C TYR A 53 -14.98 -0.86 0.48
N SER A 54 -14.83 0.21 1.27
CA SER A 54 -15.61 0.40 2.50
C SER A 54 -17.11 0.44 2.22
N LYS A 55 -17.52 1.02 1.08
CA LYS A 55 -18.91 0.96 0.63
C LYS A 55 -19.35 -0.49 0.33
N THR A 56 -18.54 -1.26 -0.40
CA THR A 56 -18.82 -2.67 -0.69
C THR A 56 -18.96 -3.49 0.59
N CYS A 57 -18.00 -3.39 1.52
CA CYS A 57 -18.05 -4.10 2.80
C CYS A 57 -19.32 -3.77 3.58
N LYS A 58 -19.73 -2.49 3.61
CA LYS A 58 -20.98 -2.07 4.25
C LYS A 58 -22.23 -2.65 3.58
N GLU A 59 -22.27 -2.66 2.25
CA GLU A 59 -23.39 -3.23 1.46
C GLU A 59 -23.51 -4.75 1.70
N LEU A 60 -22.37 -5.44 1.78
CA LEU A 60 -22.28 -6.89 1.98
C LEU A 60 -22.27 -7.32 3.45
N LYS A 61 -22.24 -6.38 4.40
CA LYS A 61 -22.13 -6.61 5.85
C LYS A 61 -20.88 -7.41 6.24
N ILE A 62 -19.76 -7.10 5.61
CA ILE A 62 -18.45 -7.67 5.92
C ILE A 62 -17.73 -6.74 6.86
N ASP A 63 -17.30 -7.26 8.00
CA ASP A 63 -16.40 -6.54 8.91
C ASP A 63 -14.98 -6.62 8.37
N SER A 64 -14.33 -5.46 8.24
CA SER A 64 -12.97 -5.34 7.72
C SER A 64 -12.23 -4.20 8.39
N TRP A 65 -10.96 -4.42 8.74
CA TRP A 65 -10.16 -3.44 9.47
C TRP A 65 -8.78 -3.25 8.87
N LEU A 66 -8.22 -2.05 9.06
CA LEU A 66 -6.85 -1.74 8.65
C LEU A 66 -5.83 -2.54 9.46
N MET A 67 -4.78 -3.02 8.80
CA MET A 67 -3.63 -3.71 9.40
C MET A 67 -2.33 -3.30 8.70
N HIS A 68 -1.19 -3.78 9.21
CA HIS A 68 0.13 -3.59 8.62
C HIS A 68 0.44 -2.10 8.35
N SER A 69 1.06 -1.79 7.22
CA SER A 69 1.44 -0.42 6.84
C SER A 69 0.26 0.55 6.74
N SER A 70 -0.96 0.08 6.46
CA SER A 70 -2.15 0.92 6.45
C SER A 70 -2.61 1.31 7.86
N LEU A 71 -2.49 0.42 8.84
CA LEU A 71 -2.72 0.77 10.24
C LEU A 71 -1.64 1.72 10.76
N LEU A 72 -0.40 1.58 10.29
CA LEU A 72 0.71 2.47 10.62
C LEU A 72 0.51 3.88 10.04
N GLY A 73 0.19 3.99 8.75
CA GLY A 73 -0.19 5.27 8.13
C GLY A 73 -1.42 5.90 8.80
N TRP A 74 -2.38 5.06 9.20
CA TRP A 74 -3.50 5.52 10.02
C TRP A 74 -3.01 6.11 11.35
N TRP A 75 -2.11 5.43 12.07
CA TRP A 75 -1.59 5.89 13.35
C TRP A 75 -0.97 7.29 13.26
N TYR A 76 -0.17 7.52 12.22
CA TYR A 76 0.47 8.79 11.91
C TYR A 76 -0.52 9.93 11.65
N ASN A 77 -1.11 9.99 10.47
CA ASN A 77 -1.95 11.13 10.06
C ASN A 77 -3.25 10.71 9.38
N LYS A 78 -3.67 9.44 9.53
CA LYS A 78 -4.90 8.90 8.90
C LYS A 78 -4.78 8.77 7.37
N GLN A 79 -3.57 8.59 6.86
CA GLN A 79 -3.27 8.54 5.42
C GLN A 79 -2.39 7.34 5.09
N VAL A 80 -2.39 6.91 3.84
CA VAL A 80 -1.45 5.91 3.32
C VAL A 80 -0.04 6.49 3.37
N LEU A 81 0.95 5.65 3.67
CA LEU A 81 2.35 6.08 3.63
C LEU A 81 2.72 6.48 2.18
N PRO A 82 3.47 7.57 1.94
CA PRO A 82 3.63 8.13 0.59
C PRO A 82 4.26 7.20 -0.46
N TRP A 83 5.02 6.19 -0.03
CA TRP A 83 5.65 5.21 -0.91
C TRP A 83 4.81 3.95 -1.15
N GLU A 84 3.69 3.80 -0.44
CA GLU A 84 2.81 2.64 -0.57
C GLU A 84 1.87 2.80 -1.76
N LYS A 85 1.66 1.70 -2.48
CA LYS A 85 0.70 1.60 -3.58
C LYS A 85 -0.45 0.64 -3.26
N THR A 86 -0.41 0.06 -2.08
CA THR A 86 -1.32 -0.97 -1.62
C THR A 86 -1.85 -0.58 -0.25
N ILE A 87 -3.14 -0.79 -0.05
CA ILE A 87 -3.78 -0.68 1.26
C ILE A 87 -3.94 -2.10 1.82
N HIS A 88 -3.67 -2.28 3.11
CA HIS A 88 -3.71 -3.58 3.76
C HIS A 88 -4.87 -3.63 4.75
N VAL A 89 -5.72 -4.63 4.57
CA VAL A 89 -6.85 -4.89 5.44
C VAL A 89 -6.92 -6.37 5.80
N GLN A 90 -7.61 -6.64 6.90
CA GLN A 90 -8.01 -7.98 7.26
C GLN A 90 -9.53 -8.13 7.29
N VAL A 91 -9.97 -9.37 7.12
CA VAL A 91 -11.36 -9.84 7.27
C VAL A 91 -11.34 -11.19 7.97
N PHE A 92 -12.47 -11.60 8.54
CA PHE A 92 -12.62 -12.98 9.00
C PHE A 92 -12.72 -13.95 7.82
N GLU A 93 -12.11 -15.14 7.96
CA GLU A 93 -12.11 -16.17 6.91
C GLU A 93 -13.51 -16.57 6.40
N PRO A 94 -14.57 -16.66 7.24
CA PRO A 94 -15.92 -16.90 6.75
C PRO A 94 -16.44 -15.83 5.79
N ASP A 95 -16.09 -14.56 6.02
CA ASP A 95 -16.47 -13.45 5.14
C ASP A 95 -15.70 -13.49 3.83
N LEU A 96 -14.41 -13.82 3.88
CA LEU A 96 -13.64 -14.03 2.65
C LEU A 96 -14.17 -15.23 1.85
N ALA A 97 -14.55 -16.32 2.51
CA ALA A 97 -15.16 -17.48 1.87
C ALA A 97 -16.51 -17.12 1.23
N PHE A 98 -17.29 -16.24 1.86
CA PHE A 98 -18.51 -15.69 1.26
C PHE A 98 -18.20 -14.87 0.00
N LEU A 99 -17.20 -13.99 0.04
CA LEU A 99 -16.74 -13.23 -1.13
C LEU A 99 -16.27 -14.15 -2.25
N ALA A 100 -15.48 -15.18 -1.93
CA ALA A 100 -14.94 -16.14 -2.89
C ALA A 100 -16.05 -16.86 -3.68
N ARG A 101 -17.10 -17.31 -2.97
CA ARG A 101 -18.20 -18.08 -3.59
C ARG A 101 -19.13 -17.24 -4.45
N ASN A 102 -19.33 -15.97 -4.08
CA ASN A 102 -20.39 -15.14 -4.65
C ASN A 102 -19.89 -14.02 -5.56
N TYR A 103 -18.66 -13.55 -5.36
CA TYR A 103 -18.16 -12.31 -5.97
C TYR A 103 -16.74 -12.42 -6.54
N ASN A 104 -16.07 -13.58 -6.48
CA ASN A 104 -14.76 -13.73 -7.12
C ASN A 104 -14.85 -13.41 -8.62
N MET A 105 -13.85 -12.67 -9.14
CA MET A 105 -13.79 -12.16 -10.51
C MET A 105 -14.94 -11.23 -10.91
N THR A 106 -15.65 -10.65 -9.93
CA THR A 106 -16.72 -9.68 -10.20
C THR A 106 -16.13 -8.28 -10.35
N VAL A 107 -16.58 -7.58 -11.40
CA VAL A 107 -16.30 -6.15 -11.60
C VAL A 107 -17.41 -5.33 -10.96
N PHE A 108 -17.03 -4.41 -10.09
CA PHE A 108 -17.90 -3.48 -9.41
C PHE A 108 -17.80 -2.11 -10.05
N HIS A 109 -18.86 -1.72 -10.76
CA HIS A 109 -18.97 -0.41 -11.40
C HIS A 109 -19.35 0.65 -10.35
N ARG A 110 -18.49 1.66 -10.14
CA ARG A 110 -18.72 2.74 -9.18
C ARG A 110 -18.90 4.08 -9.90
N ARG A 111 -19.24 5.13 -9.13
CA ARG A 111 -19.48 6.47 -9.68
C ARG A 111 -18.19 7.00 -10.32
N ARG A 112 -18.33 7.94 -11.27
CA ARG A 112 -17.22 8.53 -12.03
C ARG A 112 -16.54 7.58 -13.04
N GLY A 113 -17.17 6.45 -13.35
CA GLY A 113 -16.69 5.54 -14.39
C GLY A 113 -15.50 4.68 -13.99
N ARG A 114 -15.25 4.53 -12.69
CA ARG A 114 -14.22 3.63 -12.17
C ARG A 114 -14.77 2.25 -11.90
N ASP A 115 -14.01 1.26 -12.35
CA ASP A 115 -14.31 -0.15 -12.22
C ASP A 115 -13.29 -0.81 -11.30
N TYR A 116 -13.82 -1.62 -10.37
CA TYR A 116 -13.01 -2.32 -9.39
C TYR A 116 -13.21 -3.82 -9.51
N LEU A 117 -12.12 -4.57 -9.65
CA LEU A 117 -12.16 -6.03 -9.69
C LEU A 117 -11.94 -6.60 -8.30
N LEU A 118 -12.84 -7.48 -7.85
CA LEU A 118 -12.56 -8.37 -6.73
C LEU A 118 -11.95 -9.68 -7.25
N TYR A 119 -10.69 -9.91 -6.93
CA TYR A 119 -10.00 -11.17 -7.18
C TYR A 119 -9.75 -11.90 -5.87
N VAL A 120 -10.10 -13.19 -5.80
CA VAL A 120 -9.80 -14.04 -4.64
C VAL A 120 -8.81 -15.12 -5.06
N ASN A 121 -7.70 -15.20 -4.33
CA ASN A 121 -6.66 -16.21 -4.52
C ASN A 121 -7.26 -17.60 -4.23
N PRO A 122 -7.20 -18.58 -5.14
CA PRO A 122 -7.71 -19.94 -4.89
C PRO A 122 -7.13 -20.60 -3.63
N GLU A 123 -5.92 -20.22 -3.23
CA GLU A 123 -5.22 -20.76 -2.06
C GLU A 123 -5.62 -20.07 -0.74
N TYR A 124 -6.61 -19.16 -0.72
CA TYR A 124 -7.02 -18.46 0.51
C TYR A 124 -7.43 -19.42 1.65
N ALA A 125 -7.97 -20.59 1.28
CA ALA A 125 -8.42 -21.63 2.20
C ALA A 125 -7.28 -22.55 2.68
N ASN A 126 -6.08 -22.41 2.13
CA ASN A 126 -4.93 -23.21 2.53
C ASN A 126 -4.48 -22.83 3.95
N TRP A 127 -4.44 -23.82 4.83
CA TRP A 127 -4.08 -23.67 6.25
C TRP A 127 -2.61 -23.98 6.53
N GLU A 128 -1.92 -24.56 5.56
CA GLU A 128 -0.50 -24.77 5.68
C GLU A 128 0.17 -23.39 5.69
N ARG A 129 0.87 -23.05 6.79
CA ARG A 129 1.63 -21.80 6.99
C ARG A 129 2.88 -21.76 6.11
N THR A 130 2.75 -22.21 4.87
CA THR A 130 3.81 -22.44 3.89
C THR A 130 3.96 -21.26 2.95
N ASP A 131 3.01 -20.32 2.97
CA ASP A 131 3.11 -19.10 2.19
C ASP A 131 4.01 -18.07 2.87
N THR A 132 5.31 -18.18 2.58
CA THR A 132 6.31 -17.18 2.97
C THR A 132 6.36 -15.98 2.01
N SER A 133 5.57 -15.99 0.92
CA SER A 133 5.57 -14.89 -0.06
C SER A 133 4.79 -13.67 0.41
N GLY A 134 3.99 -13.79 1.47
CA GLY A 134 3.15 -12.71 1.98
C GLY A 134 2.03 -12.30 1.03
N ALA A 135 1.64 -13.19 0.09
CA ALA A 135 0.60 -12.91 -0.87
C ALA A 135 -0.76 -12.69 -0.18
N ALA A 136 -1.52 -11.70 -0.66
CA ALA A 136 -2.87 -11.46 -0.19
C ALA A 136 -3.80 -12.63 -0.55
N ASP A 137 -4.78 -12.89 0.33
CA ASP A 137 -5.80 -13.90 0.11
C ASP A 137 -6.86 -13.41 -0.90
N ALA A 138 -7.06 -12.10 -0.98
CA ALA A 138 -7.83 -11.45 -2.04
C ALA A 138 -7.34 -10.03 -2.31
N ARG A 139 -7.77 -9.47 -3.44
CA ARG A 139 -7.49 -8.10 -3.85
C ARG A 139 -8.73 -7.39 -4.35
N TRP A 140 -8.91 -6.16 -3.90
CA TRP A 140 -9.83 -5.20 -4.50
C TRP A 140 -9.00 -4.23 -5.34
N ILE A 141 -9.12 -4.32 -6.67
CA ILE A 141 -8.18 -3.71 -7.61
C ILE A 141 -8.88 -2.60 -8.38
N ASP A 142 -8.31 -1.40 -8.40
CA ASP A 142 -8.70 -0.33 -9.33
C ASP A 142 -8.17 -0.68 -10.72
N MET A 143 -9.07 -0.92 -11.67
CA MET A 143 -8.70 -1.36 -13.02
C MET A 143 -8.06 -0.25 -13.87
N GLU A 144 -8.19 1.02 -13.48
CA GLU A 144 -7.58 2.15 -14.17
C GLU A 144 -6.12 2.36 -13.74
N SER A 145 -5.88 2.38 -12.42
CA SER A 145 -4.55 2.67 -11.85
C SER A 145 -3.71 1.42 -11.57
N GLY A 146 -4.34 0.24 -11.46
CA GLY A 146 -3.71 -1.00 -11.04
C GLY A 146 -3.40 -1.09 -9.54
N MET A 147 -3.75 -0.06 -8.76
CA MET A 147 -3.61 -0.06 -7.30
C MET A 147 -4.64 -0.99 -6.64
N SER A 148 -4.34 -1.46 -5.43
CA SER A 148 -5.21 -2.43 -4.77
C SER A 148 -5.29 -2.29 -3.27
N ILE A 149 -6.37 -2.83 -2.72
CA ILE A 149 -6.44 -3.23 -1.32
C ILE A 149 -6.15 -4.74 -1.25
N ASP A 150 -5.07 -5.09 -0.57
CA ASP A 150 -4.71 -6.45 -0.21
C ASP A 150 -5.52 -6.87 1.03
N ILE A 151 -6.29 -7.94 0.87
CA ILE A 151 -7.20 -8.49 1.87
C ILE A 151 -6.60 -9.78 2.39
N MET A 152 -6.34 -9.85 3.70
CA MET A 152 -5.87 -11.06 4.37
C MET A 152 -6.97 -11.65 5.25
N ALA A 153 -7.15 -12.97 5.20
CA ALA A 153 -8.10 -13.67 6.05
C ALA A 153 -7.43 -14.11 7.36
N VAL A 154 -8.02 -13.67 8.47
CA VAL A 154 -7.74 -14.22 9.80
C VAL A 154 -8.73 -15.33 10.12
N ARG A 155 -8.24 -16.39 10.77
CA ARG A 155 -9.07 -17.54 11.19
C ARG A 155 -8.68 -18.00 12.57
N TYR A 156 -9.65 -18.44 13.37
CA TYR A 156 -9.39 -19.09 14.65
C TYR A 156 -8.61 -20.37 14.45
N ARG A 157 -7.60 -20.59 15.28
CA ARG A 157 -6.81 -21.82 15.26
C ARG A 157 -7.69 -23.00 15.68
N ARG A 158 -7.70 -24.07 14.89
CA ARG A 158 -8.36 -25.33 15.32
C ARG A 158 -7.34 -26.22 16.03
N GLY A 159 -7.72 -26.70 17.21
CA GLY A 159 -7.20 -27.94 17.80
C GLY A 159 -5.69 -27.96 18.09
N SER A 160 -5.22 -27.08 18.98
CA SER A 160 -4.01 -27.35 19.76
C SER A 160 -4.40 -27.65 21.20
N GLU A 161 -3.58 -28.45 21.88
CA GLU A 161 -3.64 -28.67 23.33
C GLU A 161 -3.45 -27.36 24.14
N ASP A 162 -3.12 -26.26 23.46
CA ASP A 162 -3.12 -24.89 23.97
C ASP A 162 -4.56 -24.33 24.04
N GLU A 163 -5.04 -24.09 25.26
CA GLU A 163 -6.39 -23.65 25.66
C GLU A 163 -6.81 -22.24 25.18
N ASP A 164 -6.03 -21.55 24.35
CA ASP A 164 -6.32 -20.17 23.97
C ASP A 164 -7.32 -20.08 22.80
N GLU A 165 -8.61 -20.15 23.14
CA GLU A 165 -9.74 -19.99 22.22
C GLU A 165 -9.74 -18.65 21.47
N THR A 166 -8.97 -17.66 21.93
CA THR A 166 -8.87 -16.33 21.31
C THR A 166 -7.83 -16.26 20.19
N ALA A 167 -6.99 -17.29 20.04
CA ALA A 167 -5.89 -17.28 19.09
C ALA A 167 -6.39 -17.42 17.64
N MET A 168 -6.00 -16.45 16.81
CA MET A 168 -6.24 -16.43 15.37
C MET A 168 -4.92 -16.34 14.62
N SER A 169 -4.93 -16.74 13.36
CA SER A 169 -3.77 -16.59 12.48
C SER A 169 -4.16 -16.27 11.04
N CYS A 170 -3.23 -15.58 10.37
CA CYS A 170 -3.22 -15.41 8.93
C CYS A 170 -2.50 -16.59 8.25
N ARG A 171 -2.68 -16.74 6.94
CA ARG A 171 -2.02 -17.80 6.16
C ARG A 171 -0.49 -17.70 6.18
N ASN A 172 0.05 -16.48 6.20
CA ASN A 172 1.49 -16.21 6.33
C ASN A 172 2.05 -16.54 7.74
N GLY A 173 1.20 -16.96 8.66
CA GLY A 173 1.60 -17.30 10.03
C GLY A 173 1.73 -16.11 10.98
N TYR A 174 1.27 -14.91 10.63
CA TYR A 174 1.08 -13.86 11.63
C TYR A 174 -0.02 -14.26 12.62
N GLU A 175 0.28 -14.20 13.91
CA GLU A 175 -0.64 -14.59 15.00
C GLU A 175 -1.22 -13.35 15.66
N ILE A 176 -2.51 -13.43 15.99
CA ILE A 176 -3.25 -12.32 16.58
C ILE A 176 -4.37 -12.87 17.47
N LYS A 177 -4.74 -12.15 18.53
CA LYS A 177 -5.86 -12.53 19.40
C LYS A 177 -7.12 -11.79 19.04
N ASP A 178 -8.28 -12.44 19.18
CA ASP A 178 -9.58 -11.80 18.96
C ASP A 178 -9.77 -10.57 19.86
N THR A 179 -9.24 -10.60 21.09
CA THR A 179 -9.29 -9.50 22.07
C THR A 179 -8.46 -8.28 21.67
N GLN A 180 -7.52 -8.45 20.73
CA GLN A 180 -6.79 -7.34 20.12
C GLN A 180 -7.62 -6.70 18.98
N ILE A 181 -8.49 -7.47 18.32
CA ILE A 181 -9.32 -7.03 17.19
C ILE A 181 -10.68 -6.49 17.63
N ILE A 182 -11.44 -7.27 18.39
CA ILE A 182 -12.85 -7.05 18.72
C ILE A 182 -12.98 -6.37 20.09
N PRO A 183 -13.88 -5.37 20.25
CA PRO A 183 -14.73 -4.78 19.22
C PRO A 183 -13.96 -3.82 18.31
N LEU A 184 -14.26 -3.88 17.02
CA LEU A 184 -13.70 -2.96 16.03
C LEU A 184 -14.05 -1.51 16.35
N ARG A 185 -13.07 -0.61 16.18
CA ARG A 185 -13.27 0.84 16.37
C ARG A 185 -13.53 1.49 15.02
N LYS A 186 -14.56 2.33 14.94
CA LYS A 186 -14.86 3.15 13.74
C LYS A 186 -13.99 4.39 13.72
N THR A 187 -13.44 4.73 12.57
CA THR A 187 -12.56 5.88 12.38
C THR A 187 -12.57 6.32 10.92
N TRP A 188 -11.62 7.18 10.55
CA TRP A 188 -11.44 7.69 9.20
C TRP A 188 -10.02 7.39 8.69
N PHE A 189 -9.90 7.10 7.41
CA PHE A 189 -8.64 6.90 6.70
C PHE A 189 -8.82 7.38 5.25
N GLU A 190 -7.89 8.21 4.77
CA GLU A 190 -8.03 8.93 3.47
C GLU A 190 -9.39 9.63 3.29
N GLY A 191 -9.95 10.16 4.38
CA GLY A 191 -11.24 10.84 4.36
C GLY A 191 -12.48 9.94 4.29
N PHE A 192 -12.32 8.60 4.32
CA PHE A 192 -13.43 7.65 4.29
C PHE A 192 -13.54 6.83 5.58
N ALA A 193 -14.77 6.41 5.88
CA ALA A 193 -15.06 5.67 7.11
C ALA A 193 -14.53 4.23 7.02
N VAL A 194 -13.70 3.85 7.98
CA VAL A 194 -13.08 2.52 8.09
C VAL A 194 -13.17 2.00 9.52
N GLN A 195 -12.75 0.74 9.72
CA GLN A 195 -12.56 0.16 11.05
C GLN A 195 -11.07 -0.12 11.32
N ILE A 196 -10.71 -0.17 12.60
CA ILE A 196 -9.39 -0.58 13.09
C ILE A 196 -9.57 -1.55 14.28
N PRO A 197 -8.53 -2.33 14.62
CA PRO A 197 -8.53 -3.19 15.81
C PRO A 197 -8.79 -2.45 17.13
N TYR A 198 -9.34 -3.14 18.13
CA TYR A 198 -9.56 -2.58 19.47
C TYR A 198 -8.26 -2.17 20.17
N ARG A 199 -7.23 -3.02 20.11
CA ARG A 199 -5.90 -2.81 20.71
C ARG A 199 -4.84 -2.48 19.65
N TYR A 200 -5.20 -1.61 18.71
CA TYR A 200 -4.31 -1.20 17.61
C TYR A 200 -2.89 -0.76 18.06
N ARG A 201 -2.72 -0.17 19.25
CA ARG A 201 -1.39 0.21 19.77
C ARG A 201 -0.51 -0.99 20.08
N GLU A 202 -1.11 -2.05 20.61
CA GLU A 202 -0.42 -3.32 20.94
C GLU A 202 0.06 -3.96 19.64
N LEU A 203 -0.82 -4.08 18.64
CA LEU A 203 -0.50 -4.63 17.32
C LEU A 203 0.59 -3.84 16.59
N LEU A 204 0.50 -2.51 16.62
CA LEU A 204 1.51 -1.63 16.04
C LEU A 204 2.87 -1.78 16.72
N HIS A 205 2.89 -1.92 18.05
CA HIS A 205 4.11 -2.15 18.81
C HIS A 205 4.71 -3.52 18.51
N GLU A 206 3.90 -4.57 18.47
CA GLU A 206 4.33 -5.93 18.16
C GLU A 206 4.91 -6.04 16.73
N GLU A 207 4.34 -5.33 15.76
CA GLU A 207 4.76 -5.40 14.36
C GLU A 207 5.94 -4.47 14.02
N PHE A 208 5.95 -3.23 14.53
CA PHE A 208 6.91 -2.20 14.11
C PHE A 208 7.88 -1.74 15.20
N GLY A 209 7.59 -2.05 16.46
CA GLY A 209 8.33 -1.56 17.63
C GLY A 209 8.11 -0.07 17.94
N ASP A 210 8.40 0.33 19.17
CA ASP A 210 8.21 1.72 19.63
C ASP A 210 9.07 2.74 18.86
N GLU A 211 10.27 2.36 18.42
CA GLU A 211 11.13 3.24 17.65
C GLU A 211 10.43 3.68 16.35
N THR A 212 9.81 2.76 15.62
CA THR A 212 9.09 3.11 14.40
C THR A 212 7.92 4.05 14.71
N LEU A 213 7.17 3.81 15.79
CA LEU A 213 5.97 4.58 16.10
C LEU A 213 6.22 6.02 16.55
N TRP A 214 7.36 6.27 17.21
CA TRP A 214 7.67 7.55 17.84
C TRP A 214 8.88 8.27 17.24
N HIS A 215 9.82 7.52 16.69
CA HIS A 215 11.04 8.00 16.06
C HIS A 215 11.26 7.29 14.74
N PRO A 216 10.29 7.31 13.81
CA PRO A 216 10.45 6.62 12.55
C PRO A 216 11.73 7.13 11.90
N GLY A 217 12.71 6.22 11.74
CA GLY A 217 14.01 6.57 11.18
C GLY A 217 13.87 7.13 9.76
N THR A 218 14.97 7.45 9.10
CA THR A 218 14.96 7.89 7.69
C THR A 218 14.66 6.75 6.71
N GLY A 219 13.83 5.77 7.08
CA GLY A 219 13.63 4.48 6.40
C GLY A 219 13.23 4.56 4.93
N ASN A 220 12.91 5.76 4.45
CA ASN A 220 12.94 6.09 3.04
C ASN A 220 13.86 7.31 2.80
N ASP A 221 14.87 7.15 1.97
CA ASP A 221 15.81 8.22 1.62
C ASP A 221 15.12 9.42 0.97
N GLU A 222 13.93 9.24 0.39
CA GLU A 222 13.12 10.28 -0.24
C GLU A 222 12.26 11.10 0.74
N TYR A 223 11.95 10.59 1.94
CA TYR A 223 10.97 11.22 2.83
C TYR A 223 11.54 11.58 4.20
N ARG A 224 11.11 12.73 4.72
CA ARG A 224 11.39 13.17 6.08
C ARG A 224 10.12 13.11 6.90
N PHE A 225 10.19 12.52 8.08
CA PHE A 225 9.08 12.55 9.02
C PHE A 225 8.92 13.96 9.61
N ASN A 226 7.67 14.38 9.75
CA ASN A 226 7.25 15.64 10.33
C ASN A 226 6.55 15.35 11.65
N ASP A 227 7.27 15.52 12.76
CA ASP A 227 6.78 15.16 14.09
C ASP A 227 5.52 15.93 14.51
N GLN A 228 5.37 17.17 14.03
CA GLN A 228 4.22 18.01 14.38
C GLN A 228 2.93 17.53 13.71
N MET A 229 3.04 17.14 12.45
CA MET A 229 1.91 16.68 11.64
C MET A 229 1.72 15.16 11.73
N MET A 230 2.69 14.46 12.32
CA MET A 230 2.86 13.01 12.21
C MET A 230 2.70 12.56 10.75
N SER A 231 3.42 13.21 9.83
CA SER A 231 3.33 12.96 8.38
C SER A 231 4.69 12.72 7.77
N TRP A 232 4.70 12.24 6.53
CA TRP A 232 5.91 12.07 5.74
C TRP A 232 5.92 13.06 4.59
N ASP A 233 6.88 13.95 4.59
CA ASP A 233 7.04 14.97 3.57
C ASP A 233 8.18 14.56 2.62
N LEU A 234 8.01 14.79 1.32
CA LEU A 234 9.08 14.56 0.35
C LEU A 234 10.26 15.49 0.69
N LYS A 235 11.48 14.95 0.77
CA LYS A 235 12.68 15.77 0.99
C LYS A 235 12.89 16.64 -0.24
N SER A 236 12.86 17.96 -0.06
CA SER A 236 13.55 18.85 -0.99
C SER A 236 15.05 18.53 -0.92
N LYS A 237 15.67 18.19 -2.05
CA LYS A 237 17.14 18.10 -2.12
C LYS A 237 17.78 19.45 -1.87
#